data_AF-A0A482VCR9-F1
#
_entry.id   AF-A0A482VCR9-F1
#
_cell.length_a   1.000
_cell.length_b   1.000
_cell.length_c   1.000
_cell.angle_alpha   90.00
_cell.angle_beta   90.00
_cell.angle_gamma   90.00
#
_symmetry.space_group_name_H-M   'P 1'
#
loop_
_entity.id
_entity.type
_entity.pdbx_description
1 polymer ?
#
loop_
_entity_poly.entity_id
_entity_poly.type
_entity_poly.pdbx_seq_one_letter_code
_entity_poly.pdbx_strand_id
1 'polypeptide(L)'
;YKPWYLEECSSTLATTYSSGTPGHDKSVATVDMDARLRPDHICTVEHTGTSASAPLAAGICALALEANPSLTWRDLQYLVVLTSRAAPLEKENGWITNGVSRKVSHKFGYGLMDAGALVTLAEKWTTVPPQHICKSQELIEDRQIDSAYGTTLNFHMDVDACSNSLNEVNFLEHVQCKISLRFFPRGNLRILLTSPMGTVSTLLFERPRDVVSSNFDDWPFLSVHFWGERAEGRWTLQIVNAGNRHVNQPGVLKKWQLIFYGTSVNPIRVRPAGRPQSSPWKSPLNTFTFPTVSESATPVTDNFFNAESFRGFHNFPNVYSISGSEQEQSVSSLDGKKTMIRDNDNNVDDEEETKENCDEQCDEQGCFGKGPTKCIACKNKRMDRTCVSTCPPRSYADSQGVCQPCHEACETCTGSDQKSCLTCSPGHVRVIDLDICLQQCPEGYFEDLHFTNMR
;
A
#
# COMPACT_ATOMS: atom_id res chain seq x y z
N TYR A 1 13.39 -14.80 17.35
CA TYR A 1 13.31 -13.61 18.20
C TYR A 1 12.74 -12.47 17.40
N LYS A 2 11.54 -12.01 17.77
CA LYS A 2 10.93 -10.78 17.24
C LYS A 2 11.90 -9.59 17.43
N PRO A 3 12.23 -8.81 16.39
CA PRO A 3 13.02 -7.59 16.55
C PRO A 3 12.32 -6.54 17.42
N TRP A 4 13.10 -5.73 18.16
CA TRP A 4 12.57 -4.72 19.09
C TRP A 4 11.77 -3.61 18.40
N TYR A 5 12.04 -3.36 17.12
CA TYR A 5 11.39 -2.35 16.29
C TYR A 5 10.17 -2.89 15.52
N LEU A 6 9.85 -4.19 15.64
CA LEU A 6 8.77 -4.79 14.87
C LEU A 6 7.40 -4.31 15.36
N GLU A 7 6.62 -3.79 14.41
CA GLU A 7 5.21 -3.43 14.59
C GLU A 7 4.31 -4.62 14.24
N GLU A 8 3.25 -4.84 15.03
CA GLU A 8 2.31 -5.94 14.86
C GLU A 8 1.00 -5.44 14.27
N CYS A 9 0.55 -6.04 13.19
CA CYS A 9 -0.72 -5.68 12.55
C CYS A 9 -1.26 -6.84 11.70
N SER A 10 -2.58 -6.85 11.47
CA SER A 10 -3.23 -7.88 10.67
C SER A 10 -3.05 -7.71 9.16
N SER A 11 -2.44 -6.62 8.71
CA SER A 11 -2.19 -6.32 7.29
C SER A 11 -0.86 -6.86 6.78
N THR A 12 0.03 -7.31 7.68
CA THR A 12 1.33 -7.90 7.29
C THR A 12 1.11 -9.26 6.63
N LEU A 13 1.67 -9.43 5.42
CA LEU A 13 1.46 -10.64 4.61
C LEU A 13 2.56 -11.69 4.81
N ALA A 14 3.82 -11.28 4.95
CA ALA A 14 4.97 -12.16 5.16
C ALA A 14 6.15 -11.42 5.83
N THR A 15 7.29 -12.09 5.96
CA THR A 15 8.50 -11.56 6.57
C THR A 15 9.73 -11.99 5.79
N THR A 16 10.77 -11.16 5.82
CA THR A 16 12.14 -11.47 5.36
C THR A 16 13.13 -11.15 6.47
N TYR A 17 14.41 -11.51 6.29
CA TYR A 17 15.44 -11.22 7.28
C TYR A 17 15.73 -9.71 7.37
N SER A 18 16.25 -9.30 8.53
CA SER A 18 16.84 -7.97 8.77
C SER A 18 17.81 -8.09 9.95
N SER A 19 18.15 -6.97 10.59
CA SER A 19 18.92 -6.93 11.83
C SER A 19 18.15 -7.48 13.02
N GLY A 20 18.88 -7.99 14.01
CA GLY A 20 18.32 -8.44 15.29
C GLY A 20 18.84 -7.62 16.46
N THR A 21 19.22 -8.33 17.52
CA THR A 21 19.80 -7.76 18.74
C THR A 21 21.19 -7.18 18.44
N PRO A 22 21.42 -5.87 18.67
CA PRO A 22 22.72 -5.26 18.44
C PRO A 22 23.85 -5.99 19.18
N GLY A 23 24.92 -6.31 18.47
CA GLY A 23 26.10 -7.01 19.03
C GLY A 23 25.96 -8.53 19.18
N HIS A 24 24.78 -9.10 18.90
CA HIS A 24 24.55 -10.56 18.92
C HIS A 24 24.17 -11.09 17.53
N ASP A 25 23.23 -10.42 16.87
CA ASP A 25 22.72 -10.83 15.57
C ASP A 25 23.37 -10.03 14.43
N LYS A 26 23.55 -10.68 13.28
CA LYS A 26 24.05 -10.00 12.09
C LYS A 26 22.99 -9.06 11.50
N SER A 27 23.44 -7.99 10.85
CA SER A 27 22.62 -7.04 10.11
C SER A 27 22.69 -7.31 8.60
N VAL A 28 21.98 -6.51 7.80
CA VAL A 28 21.94 -6.66 6.34
C VAL A 28 23.18 -6.02 5.72
N ALA A 29 23.85 -6.77 4.85
CA ALA A 29 24.96 -6.27 4.04
C ALA A 29 24.43 -5.75 2.70
N THR A 30 24.78 -4.52 2.35
CA THR A 30 24.37 -3.85 1.10
C THR A 30 25.36 -2.77 0.70
N VAL A 31 25.20 -2.21 -0.50
CA VAL A 31 25.88 -0.97 -0.90
C VAL A 31 25.42 0.20 -0.02
N ASP A 32 26.33 1.12 0.28
CA ASP A 32 26.10 2.32 1.07
C ASP A 32 26.14 3.57 0.16
N MET A 33 26.19 4.77 0.74
CA MET A 33 26.16 6.05 0.03
C MET A 33 27.10 6.13 -1.18
N ASP A 34 26.75 7.05 -2.09
CA ASP A 34 27.52 7.36 -3.30
C ASP A 34 29.03 7.47 -3.00
N ALA A 35 29.83 6.72 -3.77
CA ALA A 35 31.28 6.71 -3.68
C ALA A 35 31.89 8.12 -3.84
N ARG A 36 31.18 9.06 -4.49
CA ARG A 36 31.61 10.47 -4.59
C ARG A 36 31.51 11.22 -3.26
N LEU A 37 30.58 10.82 -2.39
CA LEU A 37 30.40 11.42 -1.07
C LEU A 37 31.26 10.74 0.00
N ARG A 38 31.41 9.41 -0.11
CA ARG A 38 32.16 8.57 0.84
C ARG A 38 32.92 7.46 0.09
N PRO A 39 34.03 7.79 -0.59
CA PRO A 39 34.76 6.81 -1.42
C PRO A 39 35.28 5.61 -0.63
N ASP A 40 35.58 5.80 0.66
CA ASP A 40 36.09 4.74 1.52
C ASP A 40 34.98 3.88 2.17
N HIS A 41 33.70 4.21 1.98
CA HIS A 41 32.55 3.55 2.63
C HIS A 41 31.40 3.34 1.64
N ILE A 42 31.64 2.52 0.62
CA ILE A 42 30.67 2.16 -0.44
C ILE A 42 29.81 0.94 -0.11
N CYS A 43 30.12 0.26 1.00
CA CYS A 43 29.41 -0.94 1.47
C CYS A 43 29.14 -0.80 2.97
N THR A 44 27.98 -1.28 3.41
CA THR A 44 27.61 -1.36 4.81
C THR A 44 27.22 -2.79 5.16
N VAL A 45 27.54 -3.19 6.39
CA VAL A 45 27.06 -4.44 7.01
C VAL A 45 26.12 -4.17 8.18
N GLU A 46 25.71 -2.91 8.34
CA GLU A 46 24.97 -2.40 9.50
C GLU A 46 23.56 -1.93 9.13
N HIS A 47 23.08 -2.23 7.92
CA HIS A 47 21.72 -1.85 7.53
C HIS A 47 20.69 -2.62 8.36
N THR A 48 19.75 -1.88 8.97
CA THR A 48 18.84 -2.37 10.02
C THR A 48 17.40 -1.94 9.79
N GLY A 49 16.48 -2.54 10.56
CA GLY A 49 15.07 -2.14 10.60
C GLY A 49 14.19 -2.85 9.57
N THR A 50 12.89 -2.64 9.65
CA THR A 50 11.92 -3.16 8.66
C THR A 50 12.21 -2.65 7.25
N SER A 51 12.81 -1.46 7.12
CA SER A 51 13.27 -0.89 5.85
C SER A 51 14.30 -1.76 5.12
N ALA A 52 15.06 -2.60 5.82
CA ALA A 52 16.00 -3.54 5.20
C ALA A 52 15.32 -4.84 4.73
N SER A 53 14.17 -5.20 5.32
CA SER A 53 13.38 -6.37 4.94
C SER A 53 12.64 -6.17 3.62
N ALA A 54 12.08 -4.98 3.38
CA ALA A 54 11.27 -4.71 2.19
C ALA A 54 12.05 -4.86 0.86
N PRO A 55 13.31 -4.38 0.73
CA PRO A 55 14.12 -4.59 -0.48
C PRO A 55 14.43 -6.07 -0.74
N LEU A 56 14.63 -6.88 0.29
CA LEU A 56 14.81 -8.34 0.13
C LEU A 56 13.55 -8.99 -0.41
N ALA A 57 12.37 -8.60 0.10
CA ALA A 57 11.09 -9.08 -0.42
C ALA A 57 10.89 -8.66 -1.89
N ALA A 58 11.24 -7.41 -2.23
CA ALA A 58 11.19 -6.91 -3.61
C ALA A 58 12.10 -7.71 -4.54
N GLY A 59 13.32 -8.04 -4.11
CA GLY A 59 14.23 -8.92 -4.87
C GLY A 59 13.65 -10.31 -5.10
N ILE A 60 13.02 -10.92 -4.09
CA ILE A 60 12.33 -12.21 -4.24
C ILE A 60 11.16 -12.12 -5.23
N CYS A 61 10.35 -11.06 -5.16
CA CYS A 61 9.27 -10.81 -6.11
C CYS A 61 9.79 -10.60 -7.54
N ALA A 62 10.94 -9.95 -7.71
CA ALA A 62 11.57 -9.78 -9.03
C ALA A 62 11.96 -11.13 -9.65
N LEU A 63 12.52 -12.06 -8.87
CA LEU A 63 12.81 -13.42 -9.33
C LEU A 63 11.54 -14.18 -9.78
N ALA A 64 10.43 -13.97 -9.06
CA ALA A 64 9.13 -14.54 -9.42
C ALA A 64 8.61 -14.01 -10.76
N LEU A 65 8.71 -12.69 -10.94
CA LEU A 65 8.30 -12.00 -12.17
C LEU A 65 9.20 -12.35 -13.35
N GLU A 66 10.48 -12.63 -13.11
CA GLU A 66 11.37 -13.17 -14.14
C GLU A 66 10.91 -14.57 -14.59
N ALA A 67 10.56 -15.44 -13.63
CA ALA A 67 10.07 -16.78 -13.92
C ALA A 67 8.68 -16.79 -14.59
N ASN A 68 7.82 -15.82 -14.24
CA ASN A 68 6.52 -15.64 -14.85
C ASN A 68 6.15 -14.15 -14.96
N PRO A 69 6.42 -13.51 -16.12
CA PRO A 69 6.11 -12.08 -16.33
C PRO A 69 4.61 -11.76 -16.40
N SER A 70 3.73 -12.77 -16.46
CA SER A 70 2.28 -12.58 -16.54
C SER A 70 1.58 -12.49 -15.18
N LEU A 71 2.33 -12.60 -14.09
CA LEU A 71 1.78 -12.48 -12.75
C LEU A 71 1.23 -11.07 -12.52
N THR A 72 0.00 -10.99 -12.06
CA THR A 72 -0.62 -9.76 -11.57
C THR A 72 -0.16 -9.45 -10.14
N TRP A 73 -0.46 -8.25 -9.67
CA TRP A 73 -0.20 -7.84 -8.28
C TRP A 73 -0.92 -8.72 -7.24
N ARG A 74 -2.08 -9.31 -7.58
CA ARG A 74 -2.80 -10.27 -6.75
C ARG A 74 -2.14 -11.64 -6.79
N ASP A 75 -1.70 -12.10 -7.96
CA ASP A 75 -1.00 -13.38 -8.10
C ASP A 75 0.25 -13.42 -7.22
N LEU A 76 1.05 -12.35 -7.20
CA LEU A 76 2.22 -12.26 -6.32
C LEU A 76 1.84 -12.42 -4.85
N GLN A 77 0.76 -11.79 -4.38
CA GLN A 77 0.31 -11.97 -2.99
C GLN A 77 -0.13 -13.41 -2.71
N TYR A 78 -0.89 -14.05 -3.61
CA TYR A 78 -1.23 -15.47 -3.47
C TYR A 78 0.02 -16.33 -3.36
N LEU A 79 1.01 -16.13 -4.23
CA LEU A 79 2.26 -16.87 -4.19
C LEU A 79 2.98 -16.67 -2.85
N VAL A 80 3.05 -15.45 -2.33
CA VAL A 80 3.67 -15.18 -1.02
C VAL A 80 2.89 -15.88 0.10
N VAL A 81 1.55 -15.78 0.15
CA VAL A 81 0.72 -16.47 1.16
C VAL A 81 0.91 -17.99 1.11
N LEU A 82 1.00 -18.56 -0.09
CA LEU A 82 1.06 -20.01 -0.30
C LEU A 82 2.46 -20.60 -0.07
N THR A 83 3.52 -19.80 -0.19
CA THR A 83 4.90 -20.29 -0.15
C THR A 83 5.70 -19.83 1.06
N SER A 84 5.20 -18.86 1.83
CA SER A 84 5.85 -18.42 3.07
C SER A 84 5.86 -19.55 4.12
N ARG A 85 6.94 -19.60 4.90
CA ARG A 85 7.17 -20.66 5.90
C ARG A 85 7.07 -20.12 7.32
N ALA A 86 6.12 -20.65 8.09
CA ALA A 86 6.03 -20.38 9.51
C ALA A 86 7.15 -21.07 10.31
N ALA A 87 7.54 -22.30 9.92
CA ALA A 87 8.42 -23.19 10.69
C ALA A 87 9.70 -22.53 11.29
N PRO A 88 10.46 -21.68 10.57
CA PRO A 88 11.64 -21.02 11.14
C PRO A 88 11.35 -20.05 12.30
N LEU A 89 10.09 -19.62 12.43
CA LEU A 89 9.63 -18.57 13.35
C LEU A 89 8.61 -19.10 14.38
N GLU A 90 8.30 -20.41 14.37
CA GLU A 90 7.26 -21.00 15.24
C GLU A 90 7.59 -20.98 16.74
N LYS A 91 8.86 -20.78 17.10
CA LYS A 91 9.25 -20.60 18.51
C LYS A 91 8.73 -19.28 19.10
N GLU A 92 8.37 -18.31 18.26
CA GLU A 92 7.73 -17.07 18.71
C GLU A 92 6.26 -17.32 19.03
N ASN A 93 5.74 -16.65 20.06
CA ASN A 93 4.32 -16.71 20.39
C ASN A 93 3.47 -15.84 19.45
N GLY A 94 2.17 -16.13 19.39
CA GLY A 94 1.19 -15.36 18.62
C GLY A 94 0.88 -15.93 17.23
N TRP A 95 1.30 -17.16 16.93
CA TRP A 95 0.80 -17.89 15.78
C TRP A 95 -0.63 -18.37 16.03
N ILE A 96 -1.50 -18.11 15.06
CA ILE A 96 -2.85 -18.67 14.99
C ILE A 96 -2.98 -19.52 13.73
N THR A 97 -3.94 -20.43 13.72
CA THR A 97 -4.30 -21.20 12.52
C THR A 97 -5.63 -20.68 12.01
N ASN A 98 -5.68 -20.28 10.75
CA ASN A 98 -6.88 -19.73 10.15
C ASN A 98 -7.85 -20.84 9.67
N GLY A 99 -9.02 -20.47 9.17
CA GLY A 99 -10.11 -21.39 8.80
C GLY A 99 -9.75 -22.37 7.68
N VAL A 100 -8.70 -22.07 6.91
CA VAL A 100 -8.16 -22.96 5.86
C VAL A 100 -6.83 -23.60 6.25
N SER A 101 -6.59 -23.73 7.57
CA SER A 101 -5.45 -24.45 8.16
C SER A 101 -4.07 -23.86 7.84
N ARG A 102 -3.98 -22.56 7.56
CA ARG A 102 -2.69 -21.86 7.41
C ARG A 102 -2.30 -21.18 8.72
N LYS A 103 -1.02 -21.29 9.07
CA LYS A 103 -0.45 -20.53 10.19
C LYS A 103 -0.24 -19.08 9.78
N VAL A 104 -0.69 -18.14 10.61
CA VAL A 104 -0.51 -16.70 10.41
C VAL A 104 -0.22 -16.03 11.75
N SER A 105 0.52 -14.93 11.74
CA SER A 105 0.89 -14.15 12.92
C SER A 105 0.81 -12.66 12.64
N HIS A 106 0.31 -11.86 13.58
CA HIS A 106 0.37 -10.40 13.51
C HIS A 106 1.79 -9.83 13.45
N LYS A 107 2.80 -10.64 13.85
CA LYS A 107 4.22 -10.28 13.76
C LYS A 107 4.83 -10.61 12.41
N PHE A 108 4.42 -11.73 11.81
CA PHE A 108 5.18 -12.34 10.72
C PHE A 108 4.34 -12.61 9.45
N GLY A 109 3.07 -12.21 9.45
CA GLY A 109 2.11 -12.64 8.42
C GLY A 109 2.07 -14.16 8.31
N TYR A 110 2.11 -14.68 7.09
CA TYR A 110 2.19 -16.12 6.79
C TYR A 110 3.58 -16.72 6.99
N GLY A 111 4.58 -15.91 7.38
CA GLY A 111 5.92 -16.35 7.76
C GLY A 111 7.02 -15.87 6.83
N LEU A 112 8.16 -16.57 6.89
CA LEU A 112 9.37 -16.20 6.16
C LEU A 112 9.19 -16.49 4.66
N MET A 113 9.42 -15.50 3.80
CA MET A 113 9.38 -15.68 2.35
C MET A 113 10.43 -16.70 1.89
N ASP A 114 10.02 -17.61 1.01
CA ASP A 114 10.88 -18.64 0.42
C ASP A 114 11.01 -18.40 -1.09
N ALA A 115 12.15 -17.86 -1.52
CA ALA A 115 12.37 -17.51 -2.91
C ALA A 115 12.28 -18.72 -3.86
N GLY A 116 12.82 -19.87 -3.44
CA GLY A 116 12.82 -21.08 -4.26
C GLY A 116 11.41 -21.64 -4.44
N ALA A 117 10.65 -21.73 -3.36
CA ALA A 117 9.26 -22.18 -3.41
C ALA A 117 8.37 -21.21 -4.21
N LEU A 118 8.58 -19.90 -4.03
CA LEU A 118 7.83 -18.85 -4.71
C LEU A 118 8.05 -18.89 -6.22
N VAL A 119 9.31 -18.96 -6.68
CA VAL A 119 9.66 -19.10 -8.11
C VAL A 119 9.11 -20.41 -8.68
N THR A 120 9.29 -21.53 -7.98
CA THR A 120 8.81 -22.85 -8.44
C THR A 120 7.29 -22.87 -8.63
N LEU A 121 6.54 -22.17 -7.76
CA LEU A 121 5.10 -22.06 -7.89
C LEU A 121 4.71 -21.06 -8.98
N ALA A 122 5.44 -19.95 -9.14
CA ALA A 122 5.22 -18.94 -10.18
C ALA A 122 5.27 -19.53 -11.60
N GLU A 123 6.21 -20.41 -11.89
CA GLU A 123 6.36 -21.07 -13.20
C GLU A 123 5.11 -21.87 -13.63
N LYS A 124 4.39 -22.40 -12.65
CA LYS A 124 3.19 -23.24 -12.85
C LYS A 124 1.90 -22.48 -12.59
N TRP A 125 2.00 -21.21 -12.17
CA TRP A 125 0.87 -20.42 -11.75
C TRP A 125 -0.04 -20.05 -12.93
N THR A 126 -1.34 -20.08 -12.69
CA THR A 126 -2.34 -19.51 -13.58
C THR A 126 -2.97 -18.33 -12.89
N THR A 127 -3.03 -17.19 -13.57
CA THR A 127 -3.60 -15.95 -13.07
C THR A 127 -4.96 -16.17 -12.42
N VAL A 128 -5.14 -15.58 -11.24
CA VAL A 128 -6.39 -15.67 -10.49
C VAL A 128 -7.56 -15.02 -11.24
N PRO A 129 -8.81 -15.43 -10.97
CA PRO A 129 -10.00 -14.77 -11.51
C PRO A 129 -10.06 -13.27 -11.19
N PRO A 130 -10.90 -12.49 -11.90
CA PRO A 130 -11.16 -11.09 -11.59
C PRO A 130 -11.50 -10.88 -10.11
N GLN A 131 -11.03 -9.76 -9.55
CA GLN A 131 -11.30 -9.44 -8.15
C GLN A 131 -12.74 -8.95 -8.01
N HIS A 132 -13.45 -9.47 -7.04
CA HIS A 132 -14.77 -8.99 -6.63
C HIS A 132 -14.65 -8.23 -5.31
N ILE A 133 -15.49 -7.21 -5.14
CA ILE A 133 -15.56 -6.39 -3.93
C ILE A 133 -16.99 -6.45 -3.40
N CYS A 134 -17.21 -7.23 -2.35
CA CYS A 134 -18.49 -7.31 -1.66
C CYS A 134 -18.49 -6.36 -0.46
N LYS A 135 -19.42 -5.40 -0.44
CA LYS A 135 -19.64 -4.51 0.71
C LYS A 135 -20.85 -5.01 1.46
N SER A 136 -20.70 -5.24 2.77
CA SER A 136 -21.83 -5.52 3.64
C SER A 136 -22.74 -4.29 3.78
N GLN A 137 -23.90 -4.48 4.37
CA GLN A 137 -24.65 -3.35 4.94
C GLN A 137 -23.78 -2.58 5.95
N GLU A 138 -23.98 -1.27 6.01
CA GLU A 138 -23.41 -0.42 7.06
C GLU A 138 -24.34 -0.46 8.27
N LEU A 139 -23.83 -0.90 9.42
CA LEU A 139 -24.61 -0.98 10.66
C LEU A 139 -24.35 0.27 11.50
N ILE A 140 -25.42 1.01 11.79
CA ILE A 140 -25.42 2.10 12.75
C ILE A 140 -25.78 1.51 14.11
N GLU A 141 -24.87 1.64 15.07
CA GLU A 141 -24.98 1.01 16.38
C GLU A 141 -25.23 2.06 17.47
N ASP A 142 -24.60 3.24 17.40
CA ASP A 142 -24.63 4.28 18.45
C ASP A 142 -24.50 3.71 19.88
N ARG A 143 -23.71 2.63 20.02
CA ARG A 143 -23.56 1.85 21.26
C ARG A 143 -22.42 2.41 22.10
N GLN A 144 -22.70 2.67 23.38
CA GLN A 144 -21.71 3.17 24.33
C GLN A 144 -20.65 2.12 24.66
N ILE A 145 -19.38 2.54 24.64
CA ILE A 145 -18.20 1.77 25.06
C ILE A 145 -17.87 2.16 26.49
N ASP A 146 -17.95 1.20 27.41
CA ASP A 146 -17.75 1.43 28.84
C ASP A 146 -16.31 1.92 29.14
N SER A 147 -16.21 2.85 30.10
CA SER A 147 -14.95 3.40 30.60
C SER A 147 -14.14 2.43 31.46
N ALA A 148 -14.77 1.39 32.01
CA ALA A 148 -14.10 0.42 32.88
C ALA A 148 -13.11 -0.44 32.09
N TYR A 149 -11.94 -0.66 32.69
CA TYR A 149 -10.88 -1.50 32.12
C TYR A 149 -11.34 -2.95 31.95
N GLY A 150 -10.97 -3.56 30.82
CA GLY A 150 -11.29 -4.95 30.48
C GLY A 150 -12.72 -5.17 29.98
N THR A 151 -13.53 -4.11 29.89
CA THR A 151 -14.87 -4.22 29.31
C THR A 151 -14.80 -4.54 27.83
N THR A 152 -15.70 -5.42 27.38
CA THR A 152 -15.77 -5.93 26.02
C THR A 152 -17.16 -5.72 25.46
N LEU A 153 -17.25 -5.16 24.27
CA LEU A 153 -18.46 -5.11 23.47
C LEU A 153 -18.33 -6.02 22.27
N ASN A 154 -19.39 -6.78 22.00
CA ASN A 154 -19.48 -7.68 20.86
C ASN A 154 -20.60 -7.19 19.94
N PHE A 155 -20.28 -7.14 18.65
CA PHE A 155 -21.21 -6.82 17.57
C PHE A 155 -21.19 -7.99 16.58
N HIS A 156 -22.34 -8.30 16.02
CA HIS A 156 -22.49 -9.42 15.10
C HIS A 156 -23.10 -8.95 13.79
N MET A 157 -22.62 -9.49 12.68
CA MET A 157 -23.17 -9.26 11.35
C MET A 157 -23.24 -10.58 10.63
N ASP A 158 -24.44 -10.97 10.24
CA ASP A 158 -24.66 -12.11 9.35
C ASP A 158 -24.53 -11.60 7.91
N VAL A 159 -23.57 -12.16 7.17
CA VAL A 159 -23.17 -11.72 5.82
C VAL A 159 -23.43 -12.85 4.83
N ASP A 160 -24.06 -12.52 3.70
CA ASP A 160 -24.34 -13.44 2.59
C ASP A 160 -23.24 -13.44 1.51
N ALA A 161 -22.18 -12.65 1.72
CA ALA A 161 -21.06 -12.46 0.80
C ALA A 161 -21.47 -11.99 -0.60
N CYS A 162 -22.55 -11.20 -0.69
CA CYS A 162 -23.12 -10.71 -1.95
C CYS A 162 -23.50 -11.88 -2.88
N SER A 163 -23.99 -12.97 -2.31
CA SER A 163 -24.45 -14.16 -3.04
C SER A 163 -25.41 -13.80 -4.17
N ASN A 164 -25.31 -14.50 -5.30
CA ASN A 164 -26.16 -14.29 -6.48
C ASN A 164 -26.05 -12.89 -7.11
N SER A 165 -24.93 -12.19 -6.88
CA SER A 165 -24.62 -10.90 -7.49
C SER A 165 -23.31 -10.96 -8.27
N LEU A 166 -23.05 -9.95 -9.11
CA LEU A 166 -21.78 -9.81 -9.82
C LEU A 166 -20.57 -9.64 -8.88
N ASN A 167 -20.79 -9.25 -7.62
CA ASN A 167 -19.76 -8.99 -6.62
C ASN A 167 -19.62 -10.14 -5.59
N GLU A 168 -20.11 -11.33 -5.88
CA GLU A 168 -20.04 -12.48 -4.97
C GLU A 168 -18.59 -12.82 -4.59
N VAL A 169 -18.30 -12.94 -3.29
CA VAL A 169 -16.96 -13.28 -2.77
C VAL A 169 -17.02 -14.58 -1.96
N ASN A 170 -16.63 -15.69 -2.58
CA ASN A 170 -16.58 -17.00 -1.91
C ASN A 170 -15.22 -17.32 -1.28
N PHE A 171 -14.13 -16.81 -1.86
CA PHE A 171 -12.77 -17.03 -1.39
C PHE A 171 -12.13 -15.69 -1.09
N LEU A 172 -11.87 -15.44 0.20
CA LEU A 172 -11.33 -14.18 0.68
C LEU A 172 -9.87 -13.94 0.27
N GLU A 173 -9.55 -12.69 -0.02
CA GLU A 173 -8.20 -12.14 -0.13
C GLU A 173 -7.99 -11.17 1.03
N HIS A 174 -8.52 -9.96 0.90
CA HIS A 174 -8.45 -8.89 1.90
C HIS A 174 -9.80 -8.69 2.57
N VAL A 175 -9.80 -8.40 3.87
CA VAL A 175 -11.01 -7.99 4.60
C VAL A 175 -10.73 -6.66 5.28
N GLN A 176 -11.56 -5.66 4.99
CA GLN A 176 -11.54 -4.39 5.69
C GLN A 176 -12.74 -4.30 6.65
N CYS A 177 -12.47 -3.88 7.88
CA CYS A 177 -13.49 -3.46 8.83
C CYS A 177 -13.42 -1.94 8.96
N LYS A 178 -14.37 -1.27 8.30
CA LYS A 178 -14.48 0.17 8.29
C LYS A 178 -15.25 0.61 9.53
N ILE A 179 -14.62 1.36 10.43
CA ILE A 179 -15.19 1.71 11.74
C ILE A 179 -15.20 3.22 11.95
N SER A 180 -16.34 3.73 12.40
CA SER A 180 -16.49 5.07 12.96
C SER A 180 -16.79 4.98 14.46
N LEU A 181 -15.83 5.39 15.30
CA LEU A 181 -15.98 5.36 16.76
C LEU A 181 -15.30 6.56 17.43
N ARG A 182 -15.73 6.85 18.65
CA ARG A 182 -15.07 7.82 19.54
C ARG A 182 -14.77 7.18 20.89
N PHE A 183 -13.54 7.25 21.35
CA PHE A 183 -13.08 6.79 22.66
C PHE A 183 -11.81 7.55 23.07
N PHE A 184 -11.74 8.07 24.29
CA PHE A 184 -10.56 8.81 24.75
C PHE A 184 -9.97 8.26 26.06
N PRO A 185 -8.67 7.96 26.11
CA PRO A 185 -7.70 7.99 25.01
C PRO A 185 -7.91 6.83 24.04
N ARG A 186 -7.88 7.07 22.72
CA ARG A 186 -8.17 6.01 21.73
C ARG A 186 -7.13 4.88 21.76
N GLY A 187 -5.91 5.16 22.24
CA GLY A 187 -4.86 4.16 22.43
C GLY A 187 -5.18 3.05 23.43
N ASN A 188 -6.24 3.19 24.24
CA ASN A 188 -6.72 2.11 25.10
C ASN A 188 -7.46 1.00 24.35
N LEU A 189 -7.92 1.26 23.14
CA LEU A 189 -8.75 0.32 22.43
C LEU A 189 -7.94 -0.85 21.88
N ARG A 190 -8.50 -2.04 22.03
CA ARG A 190 -8.16 -3.21 21.26
C ARG A 190 -9.37 -3.63 20.45
N ILE A 191 -9.18 -3.85 19.16
CA ILE A 191 -10.25 -4.22 18.23
C ILE A 191 -9.92 -5.57 17.63
N LEU A 192 -10.87 -6.51 17.68
CA LEU A 192 -10.74 -7.85 17.10
C LEU A 192 -11.89 -8.11 16.14
N LEU A 193 -11.60 -8.86 15.08
CA LEU A 193 -12.59 -9.36 14.15
C LEU A 193 -12.47 -10.88 14.06
N THR A 194 -13.60 -11.57 14.19
CA THR A 194 -13.69 -13.02 14.10
C THR A 194 -14.48 -13.41 12.86
N SER A 195 -13.92 -14.29 12.03
CA SER A 195 -14.56 -14.82 10.83
C SER A 195 -15.57 -15.94 11.14
N PRO A 196 -16.48 -16.27 10.21
CA PRO A 196 -17.40 -17.39 10.35
C PRO A 196 -16.71 -18.74 10.57
N MET A 197 -15.48 -18.88 10.09
CA MET A 197 -14.67 -20.10 10.24
C MET A 197 -13.87 -20.12 11.56
N GLY A 198 -14.03 -19.12 12.43
CA GLY A 198 -13.45 -19.07 13.77
C GLY A 198 -12.07 -18.42 13.87
N THR A 199 -11.53 -17.87 12.77
CA THR A 199 -10.27 -17.12 12.79
C THR A 199 -10.46 -15.81 13.52
N VAL A 200 -9.59 -15.50 14.48
CA VAL A 200 -9.63 -14.22 15.22
C VAL A 200 -8.45 -13.36 14.81
N SER A 201 -8.72 -12.18 14.27
CA SER A 201 -7.71 -11.19 13.88
C SER A 201 -7.81 -9.93 14.73
N THR A 202 -6.78 -9.62 15.50
CA THR A 202 -6.61 -8.29 16.12
C THR A 202 -6.37 -7.24 15.02
N LEU A 203 -7.31 -6.32 14.86
CA LEU A 203 -7.26 -5.21 13.90
C LEU A 203 -6.52 -4.00 14.45
N LEU A 204 -6.61 -3.80 15.77
CA LEU A 204 -5.91 -2.74 16.48
C LEU A 204 -5.45 -3.29 17.84
N PHE A 205 -4.16 -3.17 18.10
CA PHE A 205 -3.57 -3.39 19.42
C PHE A 205 -3.61 -2.12 20.25
N GLU A 206 -3.47 -2.28 21.56
CA GLU A 206 -3.35 -1.16 22.49
C GLU A 206 -2.11 -0.33 22.14
N ARG A 207 -2.23 1.00 22.15
CA ARG A 207 -1.16 1.94 21.82
C ARG A 207 -0.94 2.90 22.99
N PRO A 208 -0.07 2.57 23.97
CA PRO A 208 0.09 3.35 25.20
C PRO A 208 0.49 4.82 25.01
N ARG A 209 1.03 5.19 23.83
CA ARG A 209 1.44 6.56 23.48
C ARG A 209 0.38 7.35 22.71
N ASP A 210 -0.69 6.70 22.27
CA ASP A 210 -1.75 7.34 21.47
C ASP A 210 -2.84 7.94 22.38
N VAL A 211 -2.56 9.15 22.87
CA VAL A 211 -3.33 9.78 23.96
C VAL A 211 -3.88 11.15 23.64
N VAL A 212 -3.64 11.64 22.43
CA VAL A 212 -4.06 12.98 22.01
C VAL A 212 -5.39 12.96 21.26
N SER A 213 -5.70 11.85 20.60
CA SER A 213 -6.88 11.73 19.76
C SER A 213 -7.93 10.82 20.37
N SER A 214 -9.18 11.05 19.94
CA SER A 214 -10.37 10.37 20.44
C SER A 214 -11.15 9.64 19.35
N ASN A 215 -10.87 9.84 18.07
CA ASN A 215 -11.74 9.36 17.00
C ASN A 215 -11.02 8.38 16.06
N PHE A 216 -11.81 7.45 15.53
CA PHE A 216 -11.65 6.88 14.20
C PHE A 216 -12.86 7.28 13.39
N ASP A 217 -12.65 7.89 12.24
CA ASP A 217 -13.71 8.34 11.33
C ASP A 217 -13.59 7.53 10.05
N ASP A 218 -14.50 6.57 9.87
CA ASP A 218 -14.57 5.72 8.69
C ASP A 218 -13.25 5.00 8.37
N TRP A 219 -12.50 4.63 9.42
CA TRP A 219 -11.15 4.07 9.30
C TRP A 219 -11.19 2.60 8.84
N PRO A 220 -10.56 2.23 7.71
CA PRO A 220 -10.63 0.90 7.12
C PRO A 220 -9.55 -0.04 7.66
N PHE A 221 -9.77 -0.65 8.83
CA PHE A 221 -8.82 -1.62 9.37
C PHE A 221 -8.72 -2.87 8.47
N LEU A 222 -7.52 -3.16 7.96
CA LEU A 222 -7.28 -4.26 7.03
C LEU A 222 -6.75 -5.51 7.73
N SER A 223 -7.27 -6.68 7.35
CA SER A 223 -6.70 -7.99 7.70
C SER A 223 -6.53 -8.88 6.47
N VAL A 224 -5.38 -9.57 6.41
CA VAL A 224 -5.11 -10.66 5.47
C VAL A 224 -5.16 -12.04 6.12
N HIS A 225 -5.51 -12.14 7.41
CA HIS A 225 -5.45 -13.41 8.16
C HIS A 225 -6.52 -14.41 7.68
N PHE A 226 -7.57 -13.91 7.05
CA PHE A 226 -8.71 -14.69 6.55
C PHE A 226 -8.48 -15.22 5.12
N TRP A 227 -7.27 -15.07 4.55
CA TRP A 227 -7.02 -15.40 3.14
C TRP A 227 -7.39 -16.85 2.82
N GLY A 228 -8.29 -17.01 1.85
CA GLY A 228 -8.84 -18.27 1.36
C GLY A 228 -10.06 -18.80 2.11
N GLU A 229 -10.47 -18.17 3.22
CA GLU A 229 -11.70 -18.54 3.93
C GLU A 229 -12.96 -18.15 3.14
N ARG A 230 -14.09 -18.74 3.55
CA ARG A 230 -15.42 -18.35 3.04
C ARG A 230 -15.90 -17.09 3.77
N ALA A 231 -16.39 -16.11 3.00
CA ALA A 231 -16.88 -14.86 3.55
C ALA A 231 -18.28 -14.98 4.18
N GLU A 232 -19.11 -15.89 3.66
CA GLU A 232 -20.48 -16.11 4.11
C GLU A 232 -20.55 -16.61 5.56
N GLY A 233 -21.46 -16.02 6.33
CA GLY A 233 -21.78 -16.42 7.69
C GLY A 233 -21.66 -15.28 8.69
N ARG A 234 -21.58 -15.64 9.97
CA ARG A 234 -21.56 -14.68 11.08
C ARG A 234 -20.16 -14.15 11.34
N TRP A 235 -19.99 -12.84 11.18
CA TRP A 235 -18.82 -12.09 11.62
C TRP A 235 -19.04 -11.48 13.00
N THR A 236 -17.99 -11.44 13.81
CA THR A 236 -18.05 -10.83 15.14
C THR A 236 -16.98 -9.76 15.29
N LEU A 237 -17.38 -8.52 15.52
CA LEU A 237 -16.50 -7.40 15.88
C LEU A 237 -16.48 -7.29 17.41
N GLN A 238 -15.28 -7.27 18.00
CA GLN A 238 -15.08 -7.06 19.42
C GLN A 238 -14.30 -5.77 19.66
N ILE A 239 -14.81 -4.91 20.53
CA ILE A 239 -14.13 -3.70 20.97
C ILE A 239 -13.87 -3.83 22.47
N VAL A 240 -12.62 -3.72 22.88
CA VAL A 240 -12.18 -3.89 24.26
C VAL A 240 -11.46 -2.63 24.73
N ASN A 241 -11.83 -2.14 25.90
CA ASN A 241 -11.02 -1.15 26.62
C ASN A 241 -9.88 -1.88 27.36
N ALA A 242 -8.77 -2.11 26.67
CA ALA A 242 -7.66 -2.94 27.13
C ALA A 242 -6.43 -2.13 27.61
N GLY A 243 -6.43 -0.81 27.43
CA GLY A 243 -5.37 0.05 27.94
C GLY A 243 -5.57 0.45 29.40
N ASN A 244 -4.46 0.62 30.11
CA ASN A 244 -4.43 0.95 31.54
C ASN A 244 -4.57 2.45 31.84
N ARG A 245 -4.77 3.31 30.83
CA ARG A 245 -4.96 4.74 31.07
C ARG A 245 -6.38 5.03 31.50
N HIS A 246 -6.52 6.01 32.41
CA HIS A 246 -7.81 6.42 32.92
C HIS A 246 -8.71 6.98 31.79
N VAL A 247 -9.95 6.52 31.75
CA VAL A 247 -10.98 6.95 30.79
C VAL A 247 -11.99 7.81 31.56
N ASN A 248 -12.11 9.08 31.17
CA ASN A 248 -12.95 10.03 31.91
C ASN A 248 -14.42 9.97 31.51
N GLN A 249 -14.72 9.48 30.31
CA GLN A 249 -16.07 9.42 29.75
C GLN A 249 -16.22 8.17 28.88
N PRO A 250 -17.39 7.51 28.87
CA PRO A 250 -17.68 6.43 27.95
C PRO A 250 -17.47 6.87 26.49
N GLY A 251 -16.96 5.95 25.67
CA GLY A 251 -16.90 6.14 24.23
C GLY A 251 -18.20 5.71 23.55
N VAL A 252 -18.21 5.73 22.22
CA VAL A 252 -19.33 5.27 21.39
C VAL A 252 -18.81 4.66 20.10
N LEU A 253 -19.33 3.49 19.73
CA LEU A 253 -19.27 2.99 18.36
C LEU A 253 -20.47 3.56 17.60
N LYS A 254 -20.22 4.40 16.60
CA LYS A 254 -21.29 5.02 15.80
C LYS A 254 -21.77 4.06 14.72
N LYS A 255 -20.84 3.59 13.89
CA LYS A 255 -21.14 2.69 12.78
C LYS A 255 -19.95 1.84 12.37
N TRP A 256 -20.24 0.73 11.71
CA TRP A 256 -19.22 -0.13 11.12
C TRP A 256 -19.74 -0.88 9.88
N GLN A 257 -18.81 -1.25 8.99
CA GLN A 257 -19.08 -1.97 7.76
C GLN A 257 -17.94 -2.95 7.47
N LEU A 258 -18.25 -4.08 6.86
CA LEU A 258 -17.27 -5.03 6.35
C LEU A 258 -17.18 -4.92 4.83
N ILE A 259 -15.95 -4.93 4.31
CA ILE A 259 -15.66 -4.94 2.87
C ILE A 259 -14.76 -6.15 2.60
N PHE A 260 -15.24 -7.04 1.75
CA PHE A 260 -14.58 -8.28 1.39
C PHE A 260 -14.06 -8.17 -0.03
N TYR A 261 -12.77 -8.46 -0.19
CA TYR A 261 -12.11 -8.58 -1.48
C TYR A 261 -11.82 -10.06 -1.72
N GLY A 262 -12.04 -10.53 -2.94
CA GLY A 262 -11.74 -11.92 -3.26
C GLY A 262 -12.29 -12.37 -4.59
N THR A 263 -12.65 -13.65 -4.66
CA THR A 263 -13.14 -14.28 -5.89
C THR A 263 -14.38 -15.13 -5.62
N SER A 264 -15.27 -15.23 -6.62
CA SER A 264 -16.46 -16.09 -6.55
C SER A 264 -16.15 -17.58 -6.77
N VAL A 265 -15.03 -17.89 -7.43
CA VAL A 265 -14.58 -19.26 -7.73
C VAL A 265 -13.19 -19.51 -7.16
N ASN A 266 -12.82 -20.77 -6.97
CA ASN A 266 -11.52 -21.10 -6.40
C ASN A 266 -10.38 -20.47 -7.23
N PRO A 267 -9.56 -19.60 -6.62
CA PRO A 267 -8.53 -18.83 -7.31
C PRO A 267 -7.26 -19.66 -7.60
N ILE A 268 -7.02 -20.73 -6.85
CA ILE A 268 -5.77 -21.50 -6.95
C ILE A 268 -5.87 -22.48 -8.11
N ARG A 269 -5.17 -22.18 -9.21
CA ARG A 269 -5.08 -23.03 -10.40
C ARG A 269 -3.63 -23.17 -10.84
N VAL A 270 -3.14 -24.41 -10.90
CA VAL A 270 -1.78 -24.72 -11.36
C VAL A 270 -1.81 -25.48 -12.67
N ARG A 271 -0.89 -25.15 -13.59
CA ARG A 271 -0.76 -25.84 -14.87
C ARG A 271 -0.24 -27.28 -14.63
N PRO A 272 -0.79 -28.29 -15.34
CA PRO A 272 -0.27 -29.65 -15.25
C PRO A 272 1.20 -29.71 -15.69
N ALA A 273 2.00 -30.55 -15.02
CA ALA A 273 3.35 -30.83 -15.47
C ALA A 273 3.30 -31.54 -16.83
N GLY A 274 3.84 -30.90 -17.89
CA GLY A 274 3.98 -31.53 -19.21
C GLY A 274 3.49 -30.74 -20.43
N ARG A 275 2.95 -29.52 -20.28
CA ARG A 275 2.78 -28.61 -21.43
C ARG A 275 4.04 -27.74 -21.56
N PRO A 276 4.80 -27.85 -22.67
CA PRO A 276 5.91 -26.94 -22.94
C PRO A 276 5.40 -25.51 -22.93
N GLN A 277 6.15 -24.58 -22.34
CA GLN A 277 5.99 -23.17 -22.67
C GLN A 277 6.06 -23.06 -24.20
N SER A 278 5.06 -22.43 -24.82
CA SER A 278 5.21 -21.90 -26.16
C SER A 278 6.32 -20.85 -26.08
N SER A 279 7.53 -21.27 -26.49
CA SER A 279 8.80 -20.53 -26.48
C SER A 279 9.22 -19.94 -25.13
N PRO A 280 10.40 -20.31 -24.58
CA PRO A 280 11.07 -19.41 -23.65
C PRO A 280 11.39 -18.16 -24.47
N TRP A 281 10.76 -17.03 -24.15
CA TRP A 281 11.30 -15.74 -24.55
C TRP A 281 12.65 -15.65 -23.86
N LYS A 282 13.71 -16.07 -24.57
CA LYS A 282 15.07 -15.68 -24.21
C LYS A 282 15.09 -14.17 -24.34
N SER A 283 14.93 -13.47 -23.23
CA SER A 283 15.28 -12.06 -23.19
C SER A 283 16.74 -11.98 -23.65
N PRO A 284 17.09 -11.13 -24.62
CA PRO A 284 18.49 -10.97 -25.05
C PRO A 284 19.38 -10.34 -23.97
N LEU A 285 18.88 -10.13 -22.74
CA LEU A 285 19.47 -9.23 -21.75
C LEU A 285 19.95 -9.89 -20.46
N ASN A 286 19.71 -11.18 -20.20
CA ASN A 286 20.15 -11.80 -18.95
C ASN A 286 21.15 -12.93 -19.18
N THR A 287 22.43 -12.55 -19.23
CA THR A 287 23.53 -13.40 -18.77
C THR A 287 24.37 -12.58 -17.80
N PHE A 288 23.80 -12.25 -16.63
CA PHE A 288 24.62 -11.80 -15.51
C PHE A 288 25.40 -13.01 -15.00
N THR A 289 26.59 -13.19 -15.59
CA THR A 289 27.59 -14.12 -15.08
C THR A 289 28.26 -13.41 -13.92
N PHE A 290 28.17 -13.95 -12.70
CA PHE A 290 28.97 -13.43 -11.58
C PHE A 290 30.45 -13.54 -11.95
N PRO A 291 31.23 -12.45 -11.96
CA PRO A 291 32.66 -12.54 -12.23
C PRO A 291 33.34 -13.20 -11.03
N THR A 292 33.64 -14.50 -11.15
CA THR A 292 34.54 -15.23 -10.27
C THR A 292 35.97 -15.13 -10.78
N VAL A 293 36.51 -13.90 -10.89
CA VAL A 293 37.96 -13.71 -11.02
C VAL A 293 38.37 -12.41 -10.33
N SER A 294 39.38 -12.52 -9.47
CA SER A 294 40.08 -11.39 -8.86
C SER A 294 40.86 -10.62 -9.92
N GLU A 295 40.29 -9.57 -10.48
CA GLU A 295 41.03 -8.59 -11.29
C GLU A 295 41.12 -7.24 -10.59
N SER A 296 42.29 -6.62 -10.74
CA SER A 296 42.72 -5.37 -10.11
C SER A 296 41.75 -4.22 -10.35
N ALA A 297 41.40 -3.53 -9.26
CA ALA A 297 40.46 -2.40 -9.25
C ALA A 297 40.86 -1.30 -10.24
N THR A 298 40.03 -1.08 -11.26
CA THR A 298 40.03 0.13 -12.08
C THR A 298 39.29 1.26 -11.34
N PRO A 299 39.77 2.52 -11.40
CA PRO A 299 39.09 3.64 -10.74
C PRO A 299 37.70 3.87 -11.34
N VAL A 300 36.71 3.98 -10.47
CA VAL A 300 35.31 4.29 -10.83
C VAL A 300 35.27 5.69 -11.45
N THR A 301 34.86 5.79 -12.71
CA THR A 301 34.57 7.08 -13.37
C THR A 301 33.07 7.36 -13.31
N ASP A 302 32.67 8.63 -13.46
CA ASP A 302 31.30 9.15 -13.30
C ASP A 302 30.19 8.45 -14.11
N ASN A 303 30.54 7.53 -15.02
CA ASN A 303 29.60 6.81 -15.89
C ASN A 303 29.30 5.37 -15.42
N PHE A 304 29.62 5.00 -14.18
CA PHE A 304 29.39 3.63 -13.68
C PHE A 304 27.89 3.26 -13.54
N PHE A 305 27.03 4.24 -13.28
CA PHE A 305 25.57 4.07 -13.23
C PHE A 305 24.93 4.59 -14.52
N ASN A 306 24.65 3.71 -15.47
CA ASN A 306 23.82 4.07 -16.61
C ASN A 306 22.34 4.14 -16.17
N ALA A 307 21.84 5.35 -15.93
CA ALA A 307 20.44 5.62 -15.60
C ALA A 307 19.44 5.11 -16.66
N GLU A 308 19.90 4.85 -17.90
CA GLU A 308 19.06 4.30 -18.95
C GLU A 308 18.56 2.89 -18.66
N SER A 309 19.33 2.09 -17.89
CA SER A 309 18.94 0.73 -17.49
C SER A 309 17.72 0.70 -16.54
N PHE A 310 17.41 1.82 -15.88
CA PHE A 310 16.32 1.91 -14.89
C PHE A 310 15.13 2.75 -15.37
N ARG A 311 15.19 3.37 -16.55
CA ARG A 311 14.08 4.14 -17.14
C ARG A 311 12.78 3.33 -17.28
N GLY A 312 12.88 2.01 -17.44
CA GLY A 312 11.74 1.10 -17.53
C GLY A 312 10.96 0.86 -16.22
N PHE A 313 11.52 1.23 -15.06
CA PHE A 313 10.89 0.97 -13.74
C PHE A 313 10.18 2.20 -13.14
N HIS A 314 10.29 3.37 -13.79
CA HIS A 314 9.64 4.61 -13.31
C HIS A 314 8.11 4.61 -13.44
N ASN A 315 7.52 3.66 -14.18
CA ASN A 315 6.09 3.65 -14.50
C ASN A 315 5.28 2.56 -13.77
N PHE A 316 5.79 1.99 -12.67
CA PHE A 316 4.95 1.10 -11.87
C PHE A 316 3.95 1.91 -11.03
N PRO A 317 2.62 1.77 -11.25
CA PRO A 317 1.63 2.47 -10.45
C PRO A 317 1.69 1.96 -9.01
N ASN A 318 1.75 2.90 -8.07
CA ASN A 318 1.77 2.63 -6.64
C ASN A 318 0.33 2.40 -6.15
N VAL A 319 -0.12 1.13 -6.10
CA VAL A 319 -1.54 0.76 -5.87
C VAL A 319 -1.96 0.81 -4.38
N TYR A 320 -1.05 1.17 -3.45
CA TYR A 320 -1.34 1.14 -2.00
C TYR A 320 -1.32 2.50 -1.28
N SER A 321 -1.50 3.63 -1.99
CA SER A 321 -1.54 4.95 -1.35
C SER A 321 -2.73 5.20 -0.39
N ILE A 322 -3.68 4.26 -0.26
CA ILE A 322 -4.89 4.44 0.59
C ILE A 322 -4.77 3.78 1.98
N SER A 323 -3.63 3.14 2.33
CA SER A 323 -3.49 2.50 3.66
C SER A 323 -2.20 2.82 4.42
N GLY A 324 -1.39 3.77 3.95
CA GLY A 324 -0.36 4.41 4.76
C GLY A 324 -0.86 5.76 5.24
N SER A 325 -0.60 6.11 6.51
CA SER A 325 -0.56 7.53 6.90
C SER A 325 0.29 8.28 5.88
N GLU A 326 -0.15 9.46 5.45
CA GLU A 326 0.56 10.35 4.53
C GLU A 326 2.08 10.30 4.78
N GLN A 327 2.87 9.83 3.82
CA GLN A 327 4.32 9.87 3.91
C GLN A 327 4.75 11.34 3.81
N GLU A 328 5.19 11.93 4.92
CA GLU A 328 6.07 13.09 4.87
C GLU A 328 7.35 12.68 4.12
N GLN A 329 7.59 13.30 2.96
CA GLN A 329 8.89 13.24 2.31
C GLN A 329 9.90 14.02 3.17
N SER A 330 10.77 13.31 3.88
CA SER A 330 11.94 13.92 4.52
C SER A 330 13.03 14.14 3.46
N VAL A 331 13.11 15.36 2.94
CA VAL A 331 14.26 15.79 2.13
C VAL A 331 15.34 16.27 3.07
N SER A 332 16.44 15.53 3.16
CA SER A 332 17.66 16.00 3.83
C SER A 332 18.44 16.88 2.84
N SER A 333 18.62 18.16 3.19
CA SER A 333 19.48 19.07 2.42
C SER A 333 20.96 18.82 2.76
N LEU A 334 21.83 18.87 1.75
CA LEU A 334 23.25 18.53 1.81
C LEU A 334 24.16 19.62 2.37
N ASP A 335 23.62 20.74 2.87
CA ASP A 335 24.43 21.81 3.45
C ASP A 335 24.33 21.80 4.99
N GLY A 336 25.36 21.26 5.64
CA GLY A 336 25.49 21.13 7.08
C GLY A 336 25.56 22.45 7.86
N LYS A 337 24.45 23.19 7.94
CA LYS A 337 24.24 24.25 8.94
C LYS A 337 23.13 23.83 9.90
N LYS A 338 23.51 23.75 11.19
CA LYS A 338 22.64 23.50 12.35
C LYS A 338 21.35 24.32 12.26
N THR A 339 20.21 23.64 12.22
CA THR A 339 18.91 24.22 12.59
C THR A 339 18.89 24.41 14.10
N MET A 340 19.02 25.66 14.55
CA MET A 340 18.57 26.05 15.87
C MET A 340 17.03 26.06 15.86
N ILE A 341 16.47 25.34 16.82
CA ILE A 341 15.09 25.52 17.28
C ILE A 341 14.94 27.00 17.66
N ARG A 342 13.95 27.70 17.13
CA ARG A 342 13.53 28.99 17.68
C ARG A 342 12.21 28.83 18.39
N ASP A 343 12.31 29.01 19.70
CA ASP A 343 11.25 29.45 20.58
C ASP A 343 10.49 30.65 20.01
N ASN A 344 9.22 30.73 20.40
CA ASN A 344 8.37 31.90 20.30
C ASN A 344 9.13 33.16 20.73
N ASP A 345 9.21 34.15 19.84
CA ASP A 345 8.97 35.54 20.24
C ASP A 345 8.67 36.43 19.04
N ASN A 346 7.65 37.27 19.24
CA ASN A 346 7.19 38.31 18.34
C ASN A 346 8.27 39.38 18.15
N ASN A 347 8.60 39.70 16.90
CA ASN A 347 8.88 41.08 16.53
C ASN A 347 8.71 41.29 15.03
N VAL A 348 7.97 42.35 14.74
CA VAL A 348 7.70 42.96 13.44
C VAL A 348 8.95 43.73 13.02
N ASP A 349 9.38 43.55 11.77
CA ASP A 349 9.81 44.60 10.83
C ASP A 349 10.53 43.97 9.62
N ASP A 350 10.47 44.68 8.49
CA ASP A 350 11.09 44.43 7.17
C ASP A 350 10.21 43.75 6.10
N GLU A 351 9.24 44.55 5.63
CA GLU A 351 8.73 44.50 4.26
C GLU A 351 9.84 44.88 3.25
N GLU A 352 9.78 44.29 2.05
CA GLU A 352 10.64 44.53 0.86
C GLU A 352 11.95 43.75 0.72
N GLU A 353 11.96 42.42 0.89
CA GLU A 353 12.93 41.60 0.15
C GLU A 353 12.51 40.13 0.05
N THR A 354 11.69 39.73 -0.93
CA THR A 354 11.59 38.31 -1.38
C THR A 354 10.71 38.17 -2.63
N LYS A 355 11.21 38.59 -3.79
CA LYS A 355 10.59 38.18 -5.08
C LYS A 355 11.55 37.48 -6.05
N GLU A 356 12.85 37.42 -5.74
CA GLU A 356 13.87 36.85 -6.65
C GLU A 356 14.18 35.35 -6.46
N ASN A 357 13.36 34.60 -5.72
CA ASN A 357 13.61 33.16 -5.53
C ASN A 357 12.35 32.30 -5.42
N CYS A 358 11.19 32.87 -5.78
CA CYS A 358 9.95 32.13 -5.84
C CYS A 358 9.88 31.31 -7.12
N ASP A 359 9.24 30.16 -7.01
CA ASP A 359 8.93 29.34 -8.17
C ASP A 359 8.00 30.11 -9.11
N GLU A 360 8.17 29.93 -10.41
CA GLU A 360 7.37 30.60 -11.44
C GLU A 360 5.87 30.28 -11.37
N GLN A 361 5.51 29.20 -10.66
CA GLN A 361 4.13 28.80 -10.41
C GLN A 361 3.50 29.49 -9.18
N CYS A 362 4.27 30.25 -8.40
CA CYS A 362 3.74 31.08 -7.31
C CYS A 362 3.14 32.38 -7.85
N ASP A 363 2.08 32.86 -7.21
CA ASP A 363 1.44 34.12 -7.58
C ASP A 363 2.17 35.36 -7.00
N GLU A 364 1.54 36.53 -7.14
CA GLU A 364 2.14 37.78 -6.70
C GLU A 364 2.24 37.93 -5.17
N GLN A 365 1.57 37.07 -4.38
CA GLN A 365 1.63 37.07 -2.92
C GLN A 365 2.95 36.52 -2.39
N GLY A 366 3.75 35.87 -3.23
CA GLY A 366 5.10 35.42 -2.92
C GLY A 366 5.19 33.97 -2.44
N CYS A 367 6.32 33.64 -1.85
CA CYS A 367 6.66 32.28 -1.43
C CYS A 367 7.46 32.31 -0.11
N PHE A 368 7.36 31.23 0.66
CA PHE A 368 8.15 31.04 1.88
C PHE A 368 9.36 30.12 1.65
N GLY A 369 9.70 29.84 0.39
CA GLY A 369 10.89 29.10 -0.01
C GLY A 369 10.91 28.77 -1.51
N LYS A 370 11.96 28.05 -1.95
CA LYS A 370 12.14 27.65 -3.35
C LYS A 370 11.30 26.43 -3.72
N GLY A 371 10.74 26.44 -4.93
CA GLY A 371 9.99 25.34 -5.52
C GLY A 371 8.46 25.51 -5.46
N PRO A 372 7.71 24.76 -6.28
CA PRO A 372 6.28 24.98 -6.50
C PRO A 372 5.40 24.58 -5.32
N THR A 373 5.98 23.98 -4.27
CA THR A 373 5.28 23.57 -3.04
C THR A 373 5.35 24.61 -1.91
N LYS A 374 6.09 25.71 -2.13
CA LYS A 374 6.36 26.73 -1.11
C LYS A 374 5.79 28.10 -1.48
N CYS A 375 4.76 28.10 -2.32
CA CYS A 375 4.01 29.29 -2.67
C CYS A 375 2.99 29.63 -1.59
N ILE A 376 2.80 30.92 -1.31
CA ILE A 376 1.70 31.39 -0.45
C ILE A 376 0.36 31.16 -1.16
N ALA A 377 0.32 31.45 -2.47
CA ALA A 377 -0.78 31.10 -3.35
C ALA A 377 -0.27 30.73 -4.75
N CYS A 378 -1.05 29.90 -5.46
CA CYS A 378 -0.70 29.41 -6.78
C CYS A 378 -1.16 30.36 -7.88
N LYS A 379 -0.28 30.64 -8.84
CA LYS A 379 -0.59 31.48 -9.99
C LYS A 379 -1.66 30.87 -10.91
N ASN A 380 -1.60 29.54 -11.10
CA ASN A 380 -2.45 28.82 -12.04
C ASN A 380 -3.39 27.83 -11.35
N LYS A 381 -2.89 26.61 -11.07
CA LYS A 381 -3.66 25.51 -10.47
C LYS A 381 -2.94 24.94 -9.26
N ARG A 382 -3.70 24.33 -8.36
CA ARG A 382 -3.16 23.67 -7.16
C ARG A 382 -3.46 22.18 -7.19
N MET A 383 -2.43 21.36 -7.15
CA MET A 383 -2.52 19.92 -6.90
C MET A 383 -1.96 19.66 -5.50
N ASP A 384 -2.83 19.35 -4.55
CA ASP A 384 -2.50 19.24 -3.13
C ASP A 384 -1.79 20.49 -2.58
N ARG A 385 -0.49 20.40 -2.28
CA ARG A 385 0.35 21.52 -1.84
C ARG A 385 1.25 22.08 -2.93
N THR A 386 1.12 21.61 -4.17
CA THR A 386 2.00 21.96 -5.29
C THR A 386 1.25 22.85 -6.28
N CYS A 387 1.83 23.98 -6.62
CA CYS A 387 1.36 24.83 -7.70
C CYS A 387 1.81 24.27 -9.05
N VAL A 388 0.86 24.05 -9.96
CA VAL A 388 1.10 23.51 -11.30
C VAL A 388 0.48 24.43 -12.34
N SER A 389 1.09 24.48 -13.51
CA SER A 389 0.57 25.29 -14.63
C SER A 389 -0.70 24.69 -15.22
N THR A 390 -0.78 23.35 -15.28
CA THR A 390 -1.94 22.57 -15.75
C THR A 390 -2.10 21.33 -14.89
N CYS A 391 -3.33 20.89 -14.64
CA CYS A 391 -3.59 19.65 -13.91
C CYS A 391 -3.04 18.44 -14.70
N PRO A 392 -2.36 17.48 -14.04
CA PRO A 392 -1.79 16.31 -14.70
C PRO A 392 -2.88 15.40 -15.29
N PRO A 393 -2.53 14.47 -16.22
CA PRO A 393 -3.46 13.47 -16.73
C PRO A 393 -4.22 12.76 -15.59
N ARG A 394 -5.47 12.39 -15.86
CA ARG A 394 -6.45 11.86 -14.90
C ARG A 394 -6.91 12.83 -13.82
N SER A 395 -6.69 14.13 -14.02
CA SER A 395 -7.27 15.20 -13.19
C SER A 395 -7.72 16.39 -14.02
N TYR A 396 -8.65 17.19 -13.47
CA TYR A 396 -9.17 18.42 -14.07
C TYR A 396 -9.20 19.54 -13.03
N ALA A 397 -9.16 20.79 -13.47
CA ALA A 397 -9.26 21.93 -12.57
C ALA A 397 -10.72 22.23 -12.24
N ASP A 398 -11.06 22.31 -10.95
CA ASP A 398 -12.36 22.79 -10.50
C ASP A 398 -12.47 24.32 -10.59
N SER A 399 -13.64 24.86 -10.22
CA SER A 399 -13.92 26.30 -10.22
C SER A 399 -12.99 27.14 -9.34
N GLN A 400 -12.29 26.52 -8.38
CA GLN A 400 -11.32 27.16 -7.49
C GLN A 400 -9.88 26.94 -7.97
N GLY A 401 -9.69 26.34 -9.15
CA GLY A 401 -8.38 26.04 -9.70
C GLY A 401 -7.65 24.90 -9.00
N VAL A 402 -8.35 24.09 -8.19
CA VAL A 402 -7.79 22.90 -7.55
C VAL A 402 -7.97 21.70 -8.48
N CYS A 403 -6.91 20.92 -8.64
CA CYS A 403 -6.94 19.73 -9.48
C CYS A 403 -7.69 18.60 -8.76
N GLN A 404 -8.81 18.18 -9.35
CA GLN A 404 -9.69 17.10 -8.89
C GLN A 404 -9.54 15.88 -9.80
N PRO A 405 -9.69 14.66 -9.28
CA PRO A 405 -9.56 13.45 -10.09
C PRO A 405 -10.70 13.31 -11.12
N CYS A 406 -10.36 12.78 -12.30
CA CYS A 406 -11.34 12.35 -13.30
C CYS A 406 -12.10 11.10 -12.84
N HIS A 407 -13.23 10.81 -13.50
CA HIS A 407 -13.84 9.48 -13.43
C HIS A 407 -12.83 8.39 -13.84
N GLU A 408 -12.85 7.23 -13.20
CA GLU A 408 -11.82 6.17 -13.35
C GLU A 408 -11.64 5.66 -14.80
N ALA A 409 -12.71 5.73 -15.59
CA ALA A 409 -12.73 5.35 -16.99
C ALA A 409 -12.09 6.41 -17.92
N CYS A 410 -11.86 7.65 -17.45
CA CYS A 410 -11.24 8.72 -18.24
C CYS A 410 -9.72 8.80 -18.05
N GLU A 411 -9.00 9.08 -19.13
CA GLU A 411 -7.60 9.49 -19.09
C GLU A 411 -7.46 11.03 -19.00
N THR A 412 -8.33 11.75 -19.70
CA THR A 412 -8.49 13.21 -19.56
C THR A 412 -9.96 13.57 -19.45
N CYS A 413 -10.28 14.60 -18.67
CA CYS A 413 -11.65 14.99 -18.41
C CYS A 413 -11.80 16.50 -18.15
N THR A 414 -13.03 17.00 -18.24
CA THR A 414 -13.41 18.36 -17.82
C THR A 414 -14.21 18.39 -16.51
N GLY A 415 -14.45 17.21 -15.93
CA GLY A 415 -15.34 16.99 -14.80
C GLY A 415 -15.15 15.61 -14.19
N SER A 416 -15.69 15.40 -13.00
CA SER A 416 -15.54 14.16 -12.23
C SER A 416 -16.50 13.03 -12.65
N ASP A 417 -17.50 13.35 -13.47
CA ASP A 417 -18.53 12.44 -13.92
C ASP A 417 -18.13 11.69 -15.21
N GLN A 418 -18.76 10.53 -15.43
CA GLN A 418 -18.44 9.64 -16.55
C GLN A 418 -18.68 10.27 -17.93
N LYS A 419 -19.52 11.31 -18.01
CA LYS A 419 -19.85 12.04 -19.24
C LYS A 419 -18.91 13.21 -19.53
N SER A 420 -18.00 13.51 -18.61
CA SER A 420 -17.00 14.57 -18.77
C SER A 420 -15.66 14.03 -19.29
N CYS A 421 -15.61 12.80 -19.81
CA CYS A 421 -14.41 12.21 -20.37
C CYS A 421 -14.09 12.82 -21.75
N LEU A 422 -12.88 13.38 -21.91
CA LEU A 422 -12.36 13.78 -23.22
C LEU A 422 -11.63 12.62 -23.92
N THR A 423 -10.89 11.83 -23.14
CA THR A 423 -10.21 10.61 -23.62
C THR A 423 -10.37 9.49 -22.59
N CYS A 424 -10.30 8.24 -23.06
CA CYS A 424 -10.50 7.08 -22.21
C CYS A 424 -9.17 6.50 -21.69
N SER A 425 -9.23 5.97 -20.46
CA SER A 425 -8.14 5.21 -19.86
C SER A 425 -7.77 4.00 -20.75
N PRO A 426 -6.51 3.54 -20.73
CA PRO A 426 -6.11 2.34 -21.46
C PRO A 426 -7.06 1.15 -21.21
N GLY A 427 -7.48 0.48 -22.27
CA GLY A 427 -8.46 -0.62 -22.19
C GLY A 427 -9.94 -0.19 -22.15
N HIS A 428 -10.24 1.11 -22.33
CA HIS A 428 -11.59 1.62 -22.49
C HIS A 428 -11.75 2.29 -23.87
N VAL A 429 -12.91 2.12 -24.48
CA VAL A 429 -13.33 2.74 -25.74
C VAL A 429 -14.29 3.90 -25.46
N ARG A 430 -14.15 5.00 -26.20
CA ARG A 430 -15.04 6.17 -26.07
C ARG A 430 -16.26 5.97 -26.93
N VAL A 431 -17.44 6.01 -26.32
CA VAL A 431 -18.72 6.05 -27.05
C VAL A 431 -19.04 7.52 -27.30
N ILE A 432 -18.74 8.01 -28.51
CA ILE A 432 -18.76 9.44 -28.86
C ILE A 432 -20.13 10.08 -28.59
N ASP A 433 -21.21 9.43 -28.99
CA ASP A 433 -22.57 9.98 -28.85
C ASP A 433 -23.06 10.09 -27.39
N LEU A 434 -22.37 9.41 -26.47
CA LEU A 434 -22.71 9.38 -25.05
C LEU A 434 -21.66 10.07 -24.16
N ASP A 435 -20.52 10.46 -24.74
CA ASP A 435 -19.34 11.01 -24.05
C ASP A 435 -18.85 10.18 -22.85
N ILE A 436 -19.06 8.87 -22.90
CA ILE A 436 -18.64 7.92 -21.86
C ILE A 436 -17.53 6.98 -22.34
N CYS A 437 -16.71 6.53 -21.40
CA CYS A 437 -15.70 5.50 -21.59
C CYS A 437 -16.18 4.17 -21.02
N LEU A 438 -16.14 3.11 -21.84
CA LEU A 438 -16.57 1.75 -21.48
C LEU A 438 -15.53 0.72 -21.88
N GLN A 439 -15.46 -0.42 -21.19
CA GLN A 439 -14.52 -1.50 -21.54
C GLN A 439 -14.97 -2.33 -22.75
N GLN A 440 -16.25 -2.26 -23.11
CA GLN A 440 -16.82 -2.97 -24.25
C GLN A 440 -17.86 -2.08 -24.94
N CYS A 441 -17.89 -2.12 -26.27
CA CYS A 441 -18.89 -1.40 -27.06
C CYS A 441 -20.31 -1.90 -26.72
N PRO A 442 -21.28 -1.00 -26.46
CA PRO A 442 -22.69 -1.37 -26.32
C PRO A 442 -23.23 -2.03 -27.59
N GLU A 443 -24.32 -2.78 -27.47
CA GLU A 443 -25.01 -3.34 -28.65
C GLU A 443 -25.37 -2.23 -29.65
N GLY A 444 -24.97 -2.43 -30.91
CA GLY A 444 -25.16 -1.46 -32.00
C GLY A 444 -23.96 -0.55 -32.29
N TYR A 445 -22.91 -0.57 -31.46
CA TYR A 445 -21.66 0.15 -31.69
C TYR A 445 -20.53 -0.81 -32.09
N PHE A 446 -19.60 -0.36 -32.93
CA PHE A 446 -18.40 -1.11 -33.32
C PHE A 446 -17.15 -0.27 -33.09
N GLU A 447 -16.02 -0.92 -32.83
CA GLU A 447 -14.73 -0.26 -32.64
C GLU A 447 -14.18 0.20 -33.99
N ASP A 448 -13.98 1.50 -34.16
CA ASP A 448 -13.32 2.04 -35.35
C ASP A 448 -11.80 2.06 -35.11
N LEU A 449 -11.10 1.11 -35.72
CA LEU A 449 -9.65 0.92 -35.60
C LEU A 449 -8.82 1.96 -36.40
N HIS A 450 -9.46 2.95 -37.04
CA HIS A 450 -8.77 3.92 -37.88
C HIS A 450 -8.46 5.29 -37.24
N PHE A 451 -8.85 5.54 -35.99
CA PHE A 451 -8.65 6.88 -35.39
C PHE A 451 -8.02 6.85 -34.00
N THR A 452 -6.69 6.71 -33.95
CA THR A 452 -5.89 7.28 -32.86
C THR A 452 -5.68 8.79 -33.11
N ASN A 453 -6.73 9.58 -32.83
CA ASN A 453 -6.80 11.05 -32.71
C ASN A 453 -6.16 11.92 -33.81
N MET A 454 -6.98 12.72 -34.54
CA MET A 454 -6.98 14.20 -34.45
C MET A 454 -7.98 14.88 -35.42
N ARG A 455 -8.78 15.78 -34.82
CA ARG A 455 -9.71 16.82 -35.32
C ARG A 455 -11.17 16.45 -35.53
#